data_AF-A0A7C1KQG7-F1
#
_entry.id   AF-A0A7C1KQG7-F1
#
_cell.length_a   1.000
_cell.length_b   1.000
_cell.length_c   1.000
_cell.angle_alpha   90.00
_cell.angle_beta   90.00
_cell.angle_gamma   90.00
#
_symmetry.space_group_name_H-M   'P 1'
#
loop_
_entity.id
_entity.type
_entity.pdbx_description
1 polymer ?
#
loop_
_entity_poly.entity_id
_entity_poly.type
_entity_poly.pdbx_seq_one_letter_code
_entity_poly.pdbx_strand_id
1 'polypeptide(L)'
;MNTKIKEKQHRLPREFYIGEISISLTMCIKDKVCLFSDTEVINIFTNILKNVAKKNKCIIPVYCFMPDHQHMIITGTHEDVDLLKIVTGYKQKTGFWMSRNRIGVRWQKDFYDHIIKKNEDLPTQVRYILDNPVRKGLVSHWQEYRFKGSIGCDLEDILSAIV
;
A
#
# COMPACT_ATOMS: atom_id res chain seq x y z
N MET A 1 19.06 -8.38 35.16
CA MET A 1 17.99 -9.20 34.56
C MET A 1 17.55 -8.54 33.27
N ASN A 2 17.96 -9.05 32.12
CA ASN A 2 17.54 -8.53 30.81
C ASN A 2 16.15 -9.06 30.51
N THR A 3 15.12 -8.28 30.82
CA THR A 3 13.77 -8.51 30.30
C THR A 3 13.83 -8.33 28.79
N LYS A 4 13.97 -9.46 28.05
CA LYS A 4 13.66 -9.50 26.62
C LYS A 4 12.23 -9.03 26.47
N ILE A 5 12.06 -7.78 26.06
CA ILE A 5 10.79 -7.26 25.55
C ILE A 5 10.45 -8.19 24.39
N LYS A 6 9.46 -9.08 24.59
CA LYS A 6 8.86 -9.80 23.46
C LYS A 6 8.19 -8.73 22.63
N GLU A 7 8.84 -8.31 21.55
CA GLU A 7 8.20 -7.51 20.51
C GLU A 7 6.90 -8.23 20.15
N LYS A 8 5.75 -7.61 20.44
CA LYS A 8 4.47 -8.16 19.99
C LYS A 8 4.57 -8.27 18.47
N GLN A 9 4.35 -9.47 17.95
CA GLN A 9 4.18 -9.65 16.52
C GLN A 9 3.02 -8.75 16.09
N HIS A 10 3.35 -7.68 15.35
CA HIS A 10 2.36 -6.72 14.86
C HIS A 10 1.50 -7.35 13.75
N ARG A 11 2.03 -8.38 13.07
CA ARG A 11 1.32 -9.10 12.00
C ARG A 11 0.62 -10.33 12.53
N LEU A 12 -0.53 -10.61 11.93
CA LEU A 12 -1.22 -11.87 12.12
C LEU A 12 -0.41 -13.03 11.51
N PRO A 13 -0.73 -14.27 11.87
CA PRO A 13 -0.18 -15.44 11.20
C PRO A 13 -0.45 -15.43 9.67
N ARG A 14 0.44 -16.05 8.88
CA ARG A 14 0.45 -15.95 7.41
C ARG A 14 -0.84 -16.47 6.77
N GLU A 15 -1.49 -17.45 7.37
CA GLU A 15 -2.75 -18.04 6.92
C GLU A 15 -3.88 -17.00 6.80
N PHE A 16 -3.84 -15.92 7.59
CA PHE A 16 -4.82 -14.84 7.48
C PHE A 16 -4.61 -13.97 6.24
N TYR A 17 -3.47 -14.09 5.55
CA TYR A 17 -3.12 -13.28 4.37
C TYR A 17 -3.41 -14.02 3.05
N ILE A 18 -4.04 -15.18 3.12
CA ILE A 18 -4.32 -16.04 1.96
C ILE A 18 -5.81 -15.96 1.60
N GLY A 19 -6.09 -15.70 0.33
CA GLY A 19 -7.43 -15.83 -0.27
C GLY A 19 -8.05 -14.52 -0.75
N GLU A 20 -9.38 -14.55 -0.91
CA GLU A 20 -10.20 -13.43 -1.37
C GLU A 20 -10.47 -12.43 -0.24
N ILE A 21 -9.40 -11.79 0.20
CA ILE A 21 -9.39 -10.81 1.29
C ILE A 21 -8.77 -9.50 0.83
N SER A 22 -8.99 -8.44 1.61
CA SER A 22 -8.37 -7.13 1.38
C SER A 22 -7.48 -6.75 2.55
N ILE A 23 -6.36 -6.10 2.27
CA ILE A 23 -5.41 -5.62 3.28
C ILE A 23 -5.06 -4.17 3.00
N SER A 24 -5.24 -3.30 3.98
CA SER A 24 -4.74 -1.94 3.99
C SER A 24 -3.30 -1.91 4.48
N LEU A 25 -2.44 -1.14 3.82
CA LEU A 25 -0.98 -1.18 3.99
C LEU A 25 -0.40 0.23 4.04
N THR A 26 0.63 0.42 4.86
CA THR A 26 1.47 1.61 4.86
C THR A 26 2.95 1.24 4.84
N MET A 27 3.64 1.62 3.78
CA MET A 27 5.07 1.41 3.58
C MET A 27 5.83 2.73 3.66
N CYS A 28 6.71 2.87 4.66
CA CYS A 28 7.42 4.13 4.92
C CYS A 28 8.85 4.09 4.40
N ILE A 29 9.33 5.20 3.83
CA ILE A 29 10.75 5.41 3.57
C ILE A 29 11.46 5.66 4.89
N LYS A 30 12.65 5.07 5.05
CA LYS A 30 13.47 5.27 6.25
C LYS A 30 13.85 6.75 6.38
N ASP A 31 13.89 7.24 7.61
CA ASP A 31 14.30 8.61 7.95
C ASP A 31 13.41 9.70 7.31
N LYS A 32 12.18 9.32 6.88
CA LYS A 32 11.15 10.22 6.31
C LYS A 32 11.63 11.03 5.10
N VAL A 33 12.53 10.47 4.29
CA VAL A 33 12.98 11.10 3.04
C VAL A 33 11.78 11.24 2.09
N CYS A 34 11.57 12.45 1.55
CA CYS A 34 10.51 12.78 0.60
C CYS A 34 10.79 12.25 -0.82
N LEU A 35 10.93 10.92 -0.96
CA LEU A 35 11.24 10.26 -2.22
C LEU A 35 10.15 10.49 -3.29
N PHE A 36 8.88 10.55 -2.87
CA PHE A 36 7.73 10.64 -3.77
C PHE A 36 7.36 12.09 -4.12
N SER A 37 8.30 13.03 -3.99
CA SER A 37 8.20 14.33 -4.65
C SER A 37 8.61 14.25 -6.12
N ASP A 38 9.32 13.19 -6.51
CA ASP A 38 9.75 12.91 -7.87
C ASP A 38 8.71 12.06 -8.62
N THR A 39 8.12 12.63 -9.67
CA THR A 39 7.06 11.97 -10.47
C THR A 39 7.60 10.76 -11.24
N GLU A 40 8.87 10.76 -11.63
CA GLU A 40 9.48 9.62 -12.33
C GLU A 40 9.53 8.39 -11.42
N VAL A 41 9.90 8.57 -10.15
CA VAL A 41 9.92 7.50 -9.14
C VAL A 41 8.51 6.91 -8.97
N ILE A 42 7.50 7.77 -8.88
CA ILE A 42 6.10 7.36 -8.74
C ILE A 42 5.64 6.55 -9.96
N ASN A 43 5.99 6.98 -11.17
CA ASN A 43 5.65 6.26 -12.40
C ASN A 43 6.28 4.87 -12.44
N ILE A 44 7.55 4.76 -12.05
CA ILE A 44 8.27 3.49 -11.96
C ILE A 44 7.61 2.57 -10.93
N PHE A 45 7.30 3.08 -9.73
CA PHE A 45 6.70 2.29 -8.65
C PHE A 45 5.28 1.83 -9.02
N THR A 46 4.51 2.70 -9.67
CA THR A 46 3.19 2.39 -10.20
C THR A 46 3.28 1.30 -11.27
N ASN A 47 4.25 1.37 -12.18
CA ASN A 47 4.44 0.32 -13.20
C ASN A 47 4.85 -1.03 -12.57
N ILE A 48 5.73 -1.02 -11.57
CA ILE A 48 6.07 -2.24 -10.82
C ILE A 48 4.80 -2.80 -10.15
N LEU A 49 3.98 -1.95 -9.52
CA LEU A 49 2.74 -2.36 -8.86
C LEU A 49 1.72 -2.94 -9.84
N LYS A 50 1.54 -2.32 -11.02
CA LYS A 50 0.70 -2.85 -12.11
C LYS A 50 1.14 -4.24 -12.55
N ASN A 51 2.45 -4.43 -12.73
CA ASN A 51 3.02 -5.73 -13.09
C ASN A 51 2.86 -6.78 -11.99
N VAL A 52 2.90 -6.37 -10.72
CA VAL A 52 2.63 -7.25 -9.59
C VAL A 52 1.17 -7.68 -9.58
N ALA A 53 0.23 -6.74 -9.70
CA ALA A 53 -1.21 -7.02 -9.75
C ALA A 53 -1.56 -8.00 -10.88
N LYS A 54 -1.11 -7.70 -12.11
CA LYS A 54 -1.34 -8.52 -13.30
C LYS A 54 -0.85 -9.97 -13.13
N LYS A 55 0.25 -10.19 -12.41
CA LYS A 55 0.89 -11.52 -12.29
C LYS A 55 0.34 -12.37 -11.14
N ASN A 56 -0.37 -11.78 -10.17
CA ASN A 56 -0.66 -12.45 -8.90
C ASN A 56 -2.16 -12.49 -8.55
N LYS A 57 -3.05 -12.37 -9.54
CA LYS A 57 -4.51 -12.46 -9.33
C LYS A 57 -4.98 -11.58 -8.16
N CYS A 58 -4.55 -10.32 -8.19
CA CYS A 58 -4.95 -9.33 -7.21
C CYS A 58 -5.21 -7.99 -7.89
N ILE A 59 -6.04 -7.18 -7.24
CA ILE A 59 -6.32 -5.80 -7.63
C ILE A 59 -5.80 -4.86 -6.55
N ILE A 60 -5.66 -3.58 -6.91
CA ILE A 60 -5.29 -2.50 -5.99
C ILE A 60 -6.45 -1.50 -5.99
N PRO A 61 -7.43 -1.65 -5.07
CA PRO A 61 -8.56 -0.72 -4.97
C PRO A 61 -8.12 0.73 -4.83
N VAL A 62 -7.03 0.97 -4.11
CA VAL A 62 -6.42 2.29 -3.99
C VAL A 62 -4.93 2.19 -3.72
N TYR A 63 -4.15 3.10 -4.30
CA TYR A 63 -2.83 3.47 -3.83
C TYR A 63 -2.74 4.99 -3.72
N CYS A 64 -1.92 5.48 -2.80
CA CYS A 64 -1.62 6.89 -2.62
C CYS A 64 -0.16 7.04 -2.16
N PHE A 65 0.67 7.69 -2.98
CA PHE A 65 2.05 8.01 -2.63
C PHE A 65 2.08 9.36 -1.93
N MET A 66 2.22 9.35 -0.61
CA MET A 66 2.54 10.52 0.21
C MET A 66 4.04 10.85 0.02
N PRO A 67 4.53 12.04 0.36
CA PRO A 67 5.93 12.42 0.08
C PRO A 67 6.99 11.41 0.56
N ASP A 68 6.82 10.82 1.75
CA ASP A 68 7.78 9.92 2.39
C ASP A 68 7.25 8.49 2.64
N HIS A 69 6.04 8.16 2.17
CA HIS A 69 5.45 6.84 2.36
C HIS A 69 4.35 6.54 1.33
N GLN A 70 3.98 5.27 1.21
CA GLN A 70 2.90 4.82 0.35
C GLN A 70 1.81 4.16 1.18
N HIS A 71 0.57 4.60 0.98
CA HIS A 71 -0.63 3.88 1.40
C HIS A 71 -1.18 3.07 0.23
N MET A 72 -1.71 1.88 0.49
CA MET A 72 -2.48 1.14 -0.51
C MET A 72 -3.41 0.11 0.13
N ILE A 73 -4.44 -0.29 -0.60
CA ILE A 73 -5.18 -1.53 -0.36
C ILE A 73 -4.83 -2.51 -1.46
N ILE A 74 -4.63 -3.77 -1.10
CA ILE A 74 -4.50 -4.88 -2.04
C ILE A 74 -5.59 -5.92 -1.74
N THR A 75 -6.22 -6.43 -2.79
CA THR A 75 -7.30 -7.41 -2.68
C THR A 75 -6.98 -8.64 -3.52
N GLY A 76 -6.97 -9.81 -2.90
CA GLY A 76 -6.86 -11.09 -3.60
C GLY A 76 -8.17 -11.41 -4.30
N THR A 77 -8.10 -11.96 -5.52
CA THR A 77 -9.31 -12.30 -6.28
C THR A 77 -9.52 -13.81 -6.44
N HIS A 78 -8.73 -14.62 -5.75
CA HIS A 78 -8.85 -16.09 -5.72
C HIS A 78 -8.42 -16.60 -4.32
N GLU A 79 -8.90 -17.79 -3.96
CA GLU A 79 -8.69 -18.41 -2.64
C GLU A 79 -7.23 -18.78 -2.32
N ASP A 80 -6.37 -18.93 -3.33
CA ASP A 80 -4.96 -19.34 -3.19
C ASP A 80 -3.97 -18.16 -3.16
N VAL A 81 -4.47 -16.92 -3.20
CA VAL A 81 -3.64 -15.71 -3.32
C VAL A 81 -3.00 -15.35 -1.99
N ASP A 82 -1.67 -15.43 -1.91
CA ASP A 82 -0.88 -15.00 -0.74
C ASP A 82 -0.48 -13.53 -0.84
N LEU A 83 -1.26 -12.65 -0.22
CA LEU A 83 -1.05 -11.20 -0.29
C LEU A 83 0.22 -10.75 0.44
N LEU A 84 0.61 -11.42 1.53
CA LEU A 84 1.83 -11.07 2.26
C LEU A 84 3.08 -11.32 1.39
N LYS A 85 3.11 -12.43 0.66
CA LYS A 85 4.17 -12.73 -0.31
C LYS A 85 4.21 -11.69 -1.43
N ILE A 86 3.05 -11.29 -1.95
CA ILE A 86 2.93 -10.30 -3.02
C ILE A 86 3.46 -8.94 -2.58
N VAL A 87 3.04 -8.45 -1.41
CA VAL A 87 3.49 -7.16 -0.84
C VAL A 87 4.98 -7.18 -0.54
N THR A 88 5.49 -8.28 0.03
CA THR A 88 6.92 -8.44 0.29
C THR A 88 7.72 -8.41 -1.02
N GLY A 89 7.25 -9.10 -2.05
CA GLY A 89 7.87 -9.07 -3.38
C GLY A 89 7.84 -7.69 -4.03
N TYR A 90 6.75 -6.93 -3.87
CA TYR A 90 6.65 -5.54 -4.33
C TYR A 90 7.67 -4.65 -3.61
N LYS A 91 7.75 -4.72 -2.29
CA LYS A 91 8.71 -3.99 -1.45
C LYS A 91 10.15 -4.31 -1.81
N GLN A 92 10.46 -5.57 -2.09
CA GLN A 92 11.80 -6.00 -2.52
C GLN A 92 12.17 -5.41 -3.89
N LYS A 93 11.27 -5.45 -4.87
CA LYS A 93 11.53 -4.91 -6.22
C LYS A 93 11.76 -3.40 -6.19
N THR A 94 10.91 -2.65 -5.51
CA THR A 94 11.06 -1.20 -5.36
C THR A 94 12.28 -0.85 -4.51
N GLY A 95 12.56 -1.63 -3.45
CA GLY A 95 13.77 -1.50 -2.64
C GLY A 95 15.06 -1.71 -3.43
N PHE A 96 15.08 -2.73 -4.30
CA PHE A 96 16.21 -2.97 -5.20
C PHE A 96 16.37 -1.85 -6.23
N TRP A 97 15.27 -1.35 -6.79
CA TRP A 97 15.35 -0.19 -7.68
C TRP A 97 15.95 1.03 -6.96
N MET A 98 15.50 1.32 -5.73
CA MET A 98 16.06 2.41 -4.93
C MET A 98 17.55 2.23 -4.65
N SER A 99 18.00 1.03 -4.27
CA SER A 99 19.42 0.79 -3.96
C SER A 99 20.36 1.03 -5.16
N ARG A 100 19.82 0.98 -6.39
CA ARG A 100 20.56 1.27 -7.63
C ARG A 100 20.44 2.71 -8.10
N ASN A 101 19.35 3.41 -7.78
CA ASN A 101 19.02 4.70 -8.40
C ASN A 101 18.89 5.87 -7.42
N ARG A 102 18.82 5.60 -6.11
CA ARG A 102 18.62 6.59 -5.03
C ARG A 102 19.48 6.19 -3.83
N ILE A 103 20.77 6.53 -3.88
CA ILE A 103 21.77 6.16 -2.86
C ILE A 103 21.31 6.60 -1.47
N GLY A 104 21.42 5.70 -0.50
CA GLY A 104 21.04 5.96 0.90
C GLY A 104 19.54 5.87 1.19
N VAL A 105 18.67 5.86 0.17
CA VAL A 105 17.22 5.75 0.33
C VAL A 105 16.82 4.27 0.38
N ARG A 106 16.00 3.92 1.37
CA ARG A 106 15.45 2.57 1.52
C ARG A 106 14.12 2.60 2.27
N TRP A 107 13.32 1.56 2.10
CA TRP A 107 12.17 1.32 2.98
C TRP A 107 12.60 1.13 4.43
N GLN A 108 11.73 1.48 5.38
CA GLN A 108 11.78 0.94 6.73
C GLN A 108 11.69 -0.59 6.69
N LYS A 109 12.26 -1.28 7.70
CA LYS A 109 12.37 -2.76 7.71
C LYS A 109 10.99 -3.41 7.53
N ASP A 110 10.03 -2.97 8.32
CA ASP A 110 8.65 -3.45 8.27
C ASP A 110 7.73 -2.46 7.56
N PHE A 111 6.50 -2.90 7.31
CA PHE A 111 5.37 -2.08 6.90
C PHE A 111 4.22 -2.37 7.86
N TYR A 112 3.33 -1.39 8.01
CA TYR A 112 2.08 -1.55 8.76
C TYR A 112 1.02 -2.15 7.85
N ASP A 113 0.21 -3.04 8.40
CA ASP A 113 -0.86 -3.70 7.68
C ASP A 113 -2.07 -3.94 8.59
N HIS A 114 -3.25 -3.94 7.97
CA HIS A 114 -4.53 -4.23 8.60
C HIS A 114 -5.40 -5.02 7.63
N ILE A 115 -5.83 -6.21 8.02
CA ILE A 115 -6.73 -7.05 7.22
C ILE A 115 -8.13 -6.47 7.34
N ILE A 116 -8.71 -6.07 6.21
CA ILE A 116 -10.05 -5.52 6.13
C ILE A 116 -11.04 -6.66 6.28
N LYS A 117 -11.78 -6.65 7.38
CA LYS A 117 -12.76 -7.70 7.70
C LYS A 117 -14.04 -7.51 6.89
N LYS A 118 -14.87 -8.56 6.76
CA LYS A 118 -16.17 -8.48 6.05
C LYS A 118 -17.12 -7.41 6.61
N ASN A 119 -17.01 -7.08 7.90
CA ASN A 119 -17.81 -6.05 8.55
C ASN A 119 -17.18 -4.64 8.45
N GLU A 120 -15.98 -4.53 7.91
CA GLU A 120 -15.33 -3.26 7.62
C GLU A 120 -15.60 -2.90 6.17
N ASP A 121 -16.09 -1.69 5.94
CA ASP A 121 -16.47 -1.24 4.60
C ASP A 121 -15.23 -0.85 3.78
N LEU A 122 -14.95 -1.62 2.71
CA LEU A 122 -13.83 -1.38 1.80
C LEU A 122 -13.88 0.03 1.19
N PRO A 123 -15.01 0.51 0.64
CA PRO A 123 -15.19 1.90 0.22
C PRO A 123 -14.78 2.94 1.28
N THR A 124 -15.19 2.77 2.54
CA THR A 124 -14.75 3.65 3.64
C THR A 124 -13.23 3.66 3.81
N GLN A 125 -12.56 2.50 3.74
CA GLN A 125 -11.09 2.42 3.82
C GLN A 125 -10.41 3.07 2.61
N VAL A 126 -10.97 2.90 1.41
CA VAL A 126 -10.51 3.58 0.20
C VAL A 126 -10.62 5.09 0.35
N ARG A 127 -11.78 5.60 0.78
CA ARG A 127 -12.02 7.03 1.04
C ARG A 127 -11.03 7.58 2.06
N TYR A 128 -10.78 6.85 3.16
CA TYR A 128 -9.80 7.24 4.17
C TYR A 128 -8.40 7.41 3.56
N ILE A 129 -7.94 6.47 2.72
CA ILE A 129 -6.64 6.58 2.04
C ILE A 129 -6.60 7.82 1.15
N LEU A 130 -7.64 8.05 0.35
CA LEU A 130 -7.74 9.23 -0.53
C LEU A 130 -7.73 10.55 0.25
N ASP A 131 -8.25 10.58 1.48
CA ASP A 131 -8.24 11.77 2.34
C ASP A 131 -6.91 12.03 3.07
N ASN A 132 -5.93 11.12 3.04
CA ASN A 132 -4.65 11.34 3.72
C ASN A 132 -3.90 12.59 3.21
N PRO A 133 -3.81 12.86 1.90
CA PRO A 133 -3.28 14.13 1.38
C PRO A 133 -3.99 15.36 1.93
N VAL A 134 -5.32 15.33 2.06
CA VAL A 134 -6.14 16.44 2.59
C VAL A 134 -5.84 16.64 4.08
N ARG A 135 -5.88 15.56 4.87
CA ARG A 135 -5.54 15.58 6.30
C ARG A 135 -4.12 16.08 6.58
N LYS A 136 -3.21 15.92 5.61
CA LYS A 136 -1.83 16.40 5.69
C LYS A 136 -1.65 17.84 5.15
N GLY A 137 -2.71 18.45 4.63
CA GLY A 137 -2.69 19.80 4.07
C GLY A 137 -1.95 19.90 2.73
N LEU A 138 -1.80 18.80 1.98
CA LEU A 138 -1.15 18.82 0.66
C LEU A 138 -2.06 19.35 -0.44
N VAL A 139 -3.36 19.17 -0.29
CA VAL A 139 -4.44 19.61 -1.20
C VAL A 139 -5.70 19.89 -0.40
N SER A 140 -6.66 20.63 -0.98
CA SER A 140 -7.95 20.91 -0.33
C SER A 140 -8.95 19.78 -0.53
N HIS A 141 -8.91 19.13 -1.70
CA HIS A 141 -9.76 17.99 -2.03
C HIS A 141 -8.91 16.82 -2.53
N TRP A 142 -9.31 15.60 -2.17
CA TRP A 142 -8.53 14.41 -2.54
C TRP A 142 -8.40 14.24 -4.05
N GLN A 143 -9.39 14.67 -4.83
CA GLN A 143 -9.39 14.64 -6.30
C GLN A 143 -8.22 15.43 -6.89
N GLU A 144 -7.77 16.50 -6.23
CA GLU A 144 -6.64 17.33 -6.66
C GLU A 144 -5.29 16.61 -6.49
N TYR A 145 -5.21 15.59 -5.62
CA TYR A 145 -3.94 14.91 -5.35
C TYR A 145 -3.54 13.95 -6.47
N ARG A 146 -2.61 14.34 -7.34
CA ARG A 146 -2.25 13.56 -8.53
C ARG A 146 -1.59 12.18 -8.28
N PHE A 147 -1.06 11.92 -7.08
CA PHE A 147 -0.25 10.72 -6.80
C PHE A 147 -1.03 9.58 -6.16
N LYS A 148 -2.23 9.33 -6.68
CA LYS A 148 -3.17 8.30 -6.24
C LYS A 148 -3.78 7.57 -7.43
N GLY A 149 -4.40 6.42 -7.20
CA GLY A 149 -5.21 5.74 -8.22
C GLY A 149 -5.58 4.32 -7.82
N SER A 150 -6.12 3.55 -8.78
CA SER A 150 -6.47 2.14 -8.64
C SER A 150 -5.82 1.29 -9.75
N ILE A 151 -5.78 -0.03 -9.58
CA ILE A 151 -5.30 -0.99 -10.59
C ILE A 151 -6.22 -2.20 -10.61
N GLY A 152 -6.76 -2.54 -11.79
CA GLY A 152 -7.63 -3.70 -11.99
C GLY A 152 -9.07 -3.50 -11.52
N CYS A 153 -9.45 -2.26 -11.20
CA CYS A 153 -10.79 -1.83 -10.79
C CYS A 153 -10.92 -0.31 -11.03
N ASP A 154 -12.14 0.19 -11.14
CA ASP A 154 -12.41 1.62 -11.18
C ASP A 154 -12.57 2.17 -9.75
N LEU A 155 -11.97 3.34 -9.49
CA LEU A 155 -12.02 3.97 -8.18
C LEU A 155 -13.41 4.54 -7.87
N GLU A 156 -14.10 5.08 -8.88
CA GLU A 156 -15.43 5.66 -8.74
C GLU A 156 -16.48 4.58 -8.47
N ASP A 157 -16.37 3.43 -9.14
CA ASP A 157 -17.22 2.27 -8.87
C ASP A 157 -17.13 1.84 -7.40
N ILE A 158 -15.92 1.77 -6.85
CA ILE A 158 -15.70 1.43 -5.43
C ILE A 158 -16.33 2.49 -4.51
N LEU A 159 -16.14 3.77 -4.80
CA LEU A 159 -16.67 4.85 -3.96
C LEU A 159 -18.19 4.99 -4.04
N SER A 160 -18.80 4.62 -5.17
CA SER A 160 -20.25 4.64 -5.35
C SER A 160 -20.99 3.65 -4.45
N ALA A 161 -20.30 2.66 -3.89
CA ALA A 161 -20.87 1.66 -2.98
C ALA A 161 -21.09 2.18 -1.54
N ILE A 162 -20.80 3.45 -1.25
CA ILE A 162 -21.01 4.10 0.06
C ILE A 162 -22.50 4.48 0.31
N VAL A 163 -23.46 3.88 -0.41
CA VAL A 163 -24.90 4.24 -0.32
C VAL A 163 -25.49 3.92 1.06
#